data_AF-A0A914NH19-F1
#
_entry.id   AF-A0A914NH19-F1
#
_cell.length_a   1.000
_cell.length_b   1.000
_cell.length_c   1.000
_cell.angle_alpha   90.00
_cell.angle_beta   90.00
_cell.angle_gamma   90.00
#
_symmetry.space_group_name_H-M   'P 1'
#
loop_
_entity.id
_entity.type
_entity.pdbx_description
1 polymer ?
#
loop_
_entity_poly.entity_id
_entity_poly.type
_entity_poly.pdbx_seq_one_letter_code
_entity_poly.pdbx_strand_id
1 'polypeptide(L)'
;MKQMRQTAKLSGRYYKVSDAVGFHDPTECLLNDKEALRKRSEAPRLIAVLSPKDSESANSVAQALKPYNLPIAAFSSSSAQALLDQGVTGFISTAPFLFVYVQTLVELLKLIGNSNLVSIVDNNEDSSITDKFIEIIRQLNISISEIISVDHPNIIY
;
A
#
# COMPACT_ATOMS: atom_id res chain seq x y z
N MET A 1 31.33 -21.63 17.25
CA MET A 1 31.35 -20.39 16.44
C MET A 1 30.50 -19.34 17.14
N LYS A 2 31.04 -18.12 17.26
CA LYS A 2 30.45 -17.00 18.00
C LYS A 2 29.78 -16.07 16.97
N GLN A 3 28.46 -15.90 17.00
CA GLN A 3 27.75 -14.86 16.23
C GLN A 3 26.66 -14.27 17.12
N MET A 4 26.97 -13.15 17.78
CA MET A 4 26.51 -11.79 17.45
C MET A 4 24.98 -11.63 17.45
N ARG A 5 24.47 -11.31 18.65
CA ARG A 5 23.16 -10.70 18.88
C ARG A 5 23.18 -9.27 18.34
N GLN A 6 22.34 -8.94 17.38
CA GLN A 6 21.99 -7.54 17.12
C GLN A 6 20.56 -7.30 17.58
N THR A 7 20.43 -6.70 18.76
CA THR A 7 19.21 -6.03 19.19
C THR A 7 19.31 -4.57 18.78
N ALA A 8 18.58 -4.16 17.74
CA ALA A 8 18.42 -2.75 17.42
C ALA A 8 17.54 -2.09 18.49
N LYS A 9 18.14 -1.26 19.33
CA LYS A 9 17.45 -0.49 20.38
C LYS A 9 17.27 0.95 19.87
N LEU A 10 16.09 1.23 19.32
CA LEU A 10 15.62 2.60 19.10
C LEU A 10 14.37 2.80 19.94
N SER A 11 14.50 3.68 20.94
CA SER A 11 13.42 4.31 21.73
C SER A 11 12.15 3.48 21.97
N GLY A 12 12.11 2.79 23.11
CA GLY A 12 10.86 2.51 23.85
C GLY A 12 9.77 1.64 23.20
N ARG A 13 9.99 1.03 22.03
CA ARG A 13 9.01 0.11 21.41
C ARG A 13 9.68 -1.19 21.00
N TYR A 14 9.21 -2.30 21.54
CA TYR A 14 9.65 -3.64 21.15
C TYR A 14 8.88 -4.08 19.90
N TYR A 15 9.55 -4.12 18.75
CA TYR A 15 9.05 -4.86 17.59
C TYR A 15 9.55 -6.30 17.70
N LYS A 16 8.64 -7.26 17.84
CA LYS A 16 9.00 -8.68 17.93
C LYS A 16 8.66 -9.36 16.60
N VAL A 17 9.66 -9.44 15.73
CA VAL A 17 9.61 -10.25 14.50
C VAL A 17 9.56 -11.71 14.93
N SER A 18 8.41 -12.35 14.72
CA SER A 18 8.16 -13.74 15.10
C SER A 18 8.46 -14.64 13.92
N ASP A 19 9.74 -14.88 13.67
CA ASP A 19 10.17 -15.94 12.76
C ASP A 19 11.52 -16.49 13.25
N ALA A 20 11.48 -17.65 13.91
CA ALA A 20 12.56 -18.63 14.04
C ALA A 20 12.18 -19.69 15.09
N VAL A 21 11.93 -20.91 14.59
CA VAL A 21 12.03 -22.24 15.23
C VAL A 21 12.40 -22.23 16.72
N GLY A 22 11.42 -22.52 17.59
CA GLY A 22 11.61 -22.72 19.03
C GLY A 22 10.85 -21.76 19.95
N PHE A 23 10.01 -20.87 19.40
CA PHE A 23 9.09 -20.10 20.24
C PHE A 23 7.89 -20.97 20.63
N HIS A 24 7.99 -21.63 21.79
CA HIS A 24 6.82 -22.18 22.45
C HIS A 24 5.86 -21.03 22.78
N ASP A 25 4.62 -21.15 22.32
CA ASP A 25 3.57 -20.23 22.74
C ASP A 25 3.53 -20.26 24.28
N PRO A 26 3.51 -19.12 25.00
CA PRO A 26 3.48 -19.11 26.46
C PRO A 26 2.29 -19.87 27.07
N THR A 27 1.31 -20.27 26.25
CA THR A 27 0.25 -21.20 26.64
C THR A 27 0.63 -22.68 26.61
N GLU A 28 1.65 -23.10 25.88
CA GLU A 28 2.17 -24.48 25.89
C GLU A 28 2.93 -24.82 27.17
N CYS A 29 3.41 -23.80 27.90
CA CYS A 29 4.08 -23.96 29.20
C CYS A 29 3.11 -24.05 30.39
N LEU A 30 1.80 -23.98 30.15
CA LEU A 30 0.79 -24.04 31.21
C LEU A 30 0.30 -25.48 31.34
N LEU A 31 0.56 -26.09 32.48
CA LEU A 31 0.15 -27.47 32.81
C LEU A 31 -1.37 -27.60 33.02
N ASN A 32 -2.09 -26.48 33.05
CA ASN A 32 -3.53 -26.43 33.33
C ASN A 32 -4.27 -25.79 32.15
N ASP A 33 -5.14 -26.59 31.51
CA ASP A 33 -5.96 -26.18 30.36
C ASP A 33 -6.83 -24.94 30.66
N LYS A 34 -7.26 -24.76 31.92
CA LYS A 34 -8.07 -23.59 32.31
C LYS A 34 -7.26 -22.29 32.36
N GLU A 35 -5.98 -22.38 32.75
CA GLU A 35 -5.08 -21.21 32.76
C GLU A 35 -4.59 -20.88 31.34
N ALA A 36 -4.40 -21.90 30.51
CA ALA A 36 -4.11 -21.73 29.08
C ALA A 36 -5.27 -21.06 28.33
N LEU A 37 -6.52 -21.49 28.60
CA LEU A 37 -7.72 -20.87 28.05
C LEU A 37 -7.89 -19.42 28.50
N ARG A 38 -7.63 -19.12 29.79
CA ARG A 38 -7.63 -17.73 30.28
C ARG A 38 -6.58 -16.87 29.58
N LYS A 39 -5.33 -17.34 29.47
CA LYS A 39 -4.27 -16.57 28.81
C LYS A 39 -4.49 -16.39 27.31
N ARG A 40 -5.09 -17.35 26.61
CA ARG A 40 -5.53 -17.17 25.20
C ARG A 40 -6.64 -16.13 25.08
N SER A 41 -7.53 -16.05 26.07
CA SER A 41 -8.55 -15.00 26.13
C SER A 41 -7.95 -13.62 26.45
N GLU A 42 -6.84 -13.57 27.18
CA GLU A 42 -6.11 -12.35 27.56
C GLU A 42 -5.02 -11.97 26.53
N ALA A 43 -4.76 -12.82 25.52
CA ALA A 43 -3.75 -12.57 24.49
C ALA A 43 -4.19 -11.41 23.57
N PRO A 44 -3.26 -10.54 23.17
CA PRO A 44 -3.57 -9.44 22.27
C PRO A 44 -4.06 -9.99 20.94
N ARG A 45 -5.30 -9.63 20.57
CA ARG A 45 -5.87 -9.97 19.27
C ARG A 45 -5.59 -8.84 18.30
N LEU A 46 -5.08 -9.19 17.12
CA LEU A 46 -4.93 -8.24 16.03
C LEU A 46 -6.33 -7.89 15.51
N ILE A 47 -6.72 -6.62 15.65
CA ILE A 47 -8.05 -6.13 15.28
C ILE A 47 -8.08 -5.38 13.93
N ALA A 48 -6.95 -4.81 13.53
CA ALA A 48 -6.79 -4.07 12.28
C ALA A 48 -5.30 -3.88 11.98
N VAL A 49 -4.98 -3.60 10.71
CA VAL A 49 -3.63 -3.29 10.26
C VAL A 49 -3.60 -1.96 9.52
N LEU A 50 -2.62 -1.12 9.86
CA LEU A 50 -2.27 0.04 9.04
C LEU A 50 -1.31 -0.44 7.95
N SER A 51 -1.71 -0.24 6.71
CA SER A 51 -0.92 -0.66 5.56
C SER A 51 0.35 0.20 5.42
N PRO A 52 1.49 -0.37 4.99
CA PRO A 52 2.71 0.37 4.68
C PRO A 52 2.49 1.49 3.66
N LYS A 53 3.43 2.44 3.57
CA LYS A 53 3.34 3.56 2.64
C LYS A 53 3.59 3.13 1.18
N ASP A 54 4.53 2.24 0.96
CA ASP A 54 5.00 1.80 -0.35
C ASP A 54 4.16 0.63 -0.90
N SER A 55 4.13 0.51 -2.24
CA SER A 55 3.34 -0.50 -2.94
C SER A 55 3.82 -1.93 -2.66
N GLU A 56 5.13 -2.16 -2.65
CA GLU A 56 5.72 -3.49 -2.47
C GLU A 56 5.41 -4.09 -1.10
N SER A 57 5.63 -3.31 -0.03
CA SER A 57 5.29 -3.75 1.32
C SER A 57 3.77 -3.89 1.51
N ALA A 58 2.97 -2.99 0.91
CA ALA A 58 1.51 -3.10 0.95
C ALA A 58 1.01 -4.37 0.24
N ASN A 59 1.61 -4.75 -0.89
CA ASN A 59 1.32 -6.02 -1.57
C ASN A 59 1.61 -7.23 -0.67
N SER A 60 2.73 -7.21 0.04
CA SER A 60 3.09 -8.28 0.98
C SER A 60 2.09 -8.39 2.13
N VAL A 61 1.66 -7.25 2.68
CA VAL A 61 0.62 -7.19 3.72
C VAL A 61 -0.73 -7.68 3.18
N ALA A 62 -1.10 -7.28 1.97
CA ALA A 62 -2.32 -7.70 1.31
C ALA A 62 -2.36 -9.23 1.15
N GLN A 63 -1.29 -9.83 0.63
CA GLN A 63 -1.20 -11.28 0.44
C GLN A 63 -1.24 -12.06 1.76
N ALA A 64 -0.54 -11.56 2.79
CA ALA A 64 -0.53 -12.19 4.10
C ALA A 64 -1.89 -12.14 4.80
N LEU A 65 -2.62 -11.03 4.64
CA LEU A 65 -3.87 -10.78 5.38
C LEU A 65 -5.15 -11.14 4.61
N LYS A 66 -5.07 -11.36 3.29
CA LYS A 66 -6.19 -11.76 2.44
C LYS A 66 -7.03 -12.92 3.00
N PRO A 67 -6.45 -13.96 3.65
CA PRO A 67 -7.24 -15.06 4.22
C PRO A 67 -7.99 -14.71 5.52
N TYR A 68 -7.58 -13.65 6.23
CA TYR A 68 -7.95 -13.43 7.63
C TYR A 68 -9.10 -12.43 7.82
N ASN A 69 -9.69 -11.89 6.73
CA ASN A 69 -10.76 -10.88 6.77
C ASN A 69 -10.50 -9.73 7.76
N LEU A 70 -9.23 -9.35 7.91
CA LEU A 70 -8.82 -8.31 8.84
C LEU A 70 -9.02 -6.93 8.21
N PRO A 71 -9.60 -5.95 8.91
CA PRO A 71 -9.65 -4.57 8.43
C PRO A 71 -8.24 -4.02 8.17
N ILE A 72 -8.03 -3.48 6.97
CA ILE A 72 -6.79 -2.82 6.58
C ILE A 72 -7.09 -1.34 6.32
N ALA A 73 -6.27 -0.44 6.86
CA ALA A 73 -6.36 0.98 6.57
C ALA A 73 -5.10 1.46 5.82
N ALA A 74 -5.28 1.99 4.61
CA ALA A 74 -4.20 2.56 3.79
C ALA A 74 -4.22 4.09 3.86
N PHE A 75 -3.06 4.68 4.11
CA PHE A 75 -2.90 6.13 4.22
C PHE A 75 -2.12 6.76 3.05
N SER A 76 -1.65 5.96 2.09
CA SER A 76 -1.01 6.42 0.86
C SER A 76 -1.72 5.87 -0.38
N SER A 77 -1.66 6.62 -1.48
CA SER A 77 -2.30 6.21 -2.74
C SER A 77 -1.66 4.93 -3.29
N SER A 78 -0.33 4.78 -3.22
CA SER A 78 0.37 3.57 -3.66
C SER A 78 -0.07 2.33 -2.88
N SER A 79 -0.27 2.46 -1.57
CA SER A 79 -0.72 1.37 -0.71
C SER A 79 -2.18 1.01 -0.94
N ALA A 80 -3.04 2.02 -1.08
CA ALA A 80 -4.45 1.82 -1.39
C ALA A 80 -4.63 1.15 -2.76
N GLN A 81 -3.84 1.55 -3.75
CA GLN A 81 -3.84 0.94 -5.07
C GLN A 81 -3.35 -0.52 -5.03
N ALA A 82 -2.28 -0.81 -4.28
CA ALA A 82 -1.80 -2.19 -4.10
C ALA A 82 -2.88 -3.09 -3.48
N LEU A 83 -3.61 -2.62 -2.46
CA LEU A 83 -4.72 -3.37 -1.86
C LEU A 83 -5.85 -3.64 -2.87
N LEU A 84 -6.21 -2.64 -3.69
CA LEU A 84 -7.19 -2.81 -4.77
C LEU A 84 -6.73 -3.85 -5.79
N ASP A 85 -5.49 -3.73 -6.27
CA ASP A 85 -4.93 -4.61 -7.30
C ASP A 85 -4.83 -6.07 -6.80
N GLN A 86 -4.62 -6.28 -5.50
CA GLN A 86 -4.64 -7.61 -4.87
C GLN A 86 -6.06 -8.13 -4.58
N GLY A 87 -7.10 -7.36 -4.89
CA GLY A 87 -8.49 -7.72 -4.68
C GLY A 87 -8.89 -7.77 -3.20
N VAL A 88 -8.24 -6.97 -2.35
CA VAL A 88 -8.63 -6.83 -0.95
C VAL A 88 -9.91 -6.00 -0.88
N THR A 89 -10.99 -6.62 -0.41
CA THR A 89 -12.27 -5.95 -0.20
C THR A 89 -12.38 -5.41 1.22
N GLY A 90 -13.01 -4.24 1.41
CA GLY A 90 -13.33 -3.72 2.73
C GLY A 90 -12.16 -3.04 3.47
N PHE A 91 -11.12 -2.62 2.75
CA PHE A 91 -10.10 -1.73 3.31
C PHE A 91 -10.60 -0.28 3.34
N ILE A 92 -10.05 0.51 4.26
CA ILE A 92 -10.34 1.94 4.39
C ILE A 92 -9.14 2.70 3.81
N SER A 93 -9.38 3.74 3.01
CA SER A 93 -8.31 4.65 2.58
C SER A 93 -8.57 6.07 3.01
N THR A 94 -7.52 6.73 3.49
CA THR A 94 -7.51 8.19 3.69
C THR A 94 -6.80 8.91 2.54
N ALA A 95 -6.23 8.17 1.58
CA ALA A 95 -5.55 8.74 0.43
C ALA A 95 -6.48 8.72 -0.79
N PRO A 96 -6.49 9.78 -1.60
CA PRO A 96 -7.26 9.79 -2.84
C PRO A 96 -6.65 8.83 -3.88
N PHE A 97 -7.52 8.25 -4.70
CA PHE A 97 -7.14 7.39 -5.82
C PHE A 97 -6.74 8.21 -7.05
N LEU A 98 -6.01 7.58 -7.97
CA LEU A 98 -5.56 8.21 -9.23
C LEU A 98 -6.72 8.91 -9.97
N PHE A 99 -7.88 8.28 -10.03
CA PHE A 99 -9.07 8.83 -10.67
C PHE A 99 -9.46 10.23 -10.15
N VAL A 100 -9.38 10.45 -8.83
CA VAL A 100 -9.72 11.74 -8.19
C VAL A 100 -8.73 12.83 -8.62
N TYR A 101 -7.45 12.49 -8.75
CA TYR A 101 -6.44 13.41 -9.26
C TYR A 101 -6.72 13.78 -10.72
N VAL A 102 -7.06 12.81 -11.56
CA VAL A 102 -7.37 13.07 -12.98
C VAL A 102 -8.62 13.95 -13.12
N GLN A 103 -9.68 13.68 -12.34
CA GLN A 103 -10.88 14.53 -12.35
C GLN A 103 -10.55 15.98 -12.00
N THR A 104 -9.75 16.18 -10.95
CA THR A 104 -9.31 17.52 -10.54
C THR A 104 -8.50 18.21 -11.64
N LEU A 105 -7.62 17.48 -12.34
CA LEU A 105 -6.86 18.00 -13.48
C LEU A 105 -7.80 18.44 -14.61
N VAL A 106 -8.83 17.65 -14.93
CA VAL A 106 -9.79 17.99 -15.98
C VAL A 106 -10.59 19.24 -15.63
N GLU A 107 -11.02 19.38 -14.38
CA GLU A 107 -11.67 20.61 -13.90
C GLU A 107 -10.75 21.82 -14.04
N LEU A 108 -9.48 21.67 -13.70
CA LEU A 108 -8.49 22.73 -13.85
C LEU A 108 -8.29 23.14 -15.33
N LEU A 109 -8.19 22.18 -16.25
CA LEU A 109 -8.05 22.46 -17.69
C LEU A 109 -9.26 23.22 -18.25
N LYS A 110 -10.47 22.88 -17.76
CA LYS A 110 -11.69 23.60 -18.11
C LYS A 110 -11.66 25.05 -17.61
N LEU A 111 -11.18 25.27 -16.38
CA LEU A 111 -11.11 26.59 -15.76
C LEU A 111 -10.09 27.52 -16.44
N ILE A 112 -8.92 27.01 -16.81
CA ILE A 112 -7.81 27.85 -17.31
C ILE A 112 -8.05 28.31 -18.76
N GLY A 113 -8.56 27.43 -19.62
CA GLY A 113 -8.64 27.76 -21.04
C GLY A 113 -9.63 26.92 -21.84
N ASN A 114 -10.53 26.21 -21.16
CA ASN A 114 -11.45 25.25 -21.80
C ASN A 114 -10.72 24.26 -22.72
N SER A 115 -9.51 23.85 -22.33
CA SER A 115 -8.66 22.94 -23.10
C SER A 115 -9.07 21.49 -22.82
N ASN A 116 -8.97 20.65 -23.85
CA ASN A 116 -9.17 19.21 -23.76
C ASN A 116 -7.96 18.43 -24.29
N LEU A 117 -6.77 19.04 -24.29
CA LEU A 117 -5.55 18.44 -24.83
C LEU A 117 -4.47 18.37 -23.75
N VAL A 118 -3.84 17.20 -23.59
CA VAL A 118 -2.72 16.97 -22.67
C VAL A 118 -1.57 16.25 -23.36
N SER A 119 -0.34 16.55 -22.96
CA SER A 119 0.85 15.74 -23.26
C SER A 119 1.24 14.97 -22.00
N ILE A 120 1.62 13.71 -22.15
CA ILE A 120 2.01 12.85 -21.04
C ILE A 120 3.53 12.67 -21.08
N VAL A 121 4.19 12.85 -19.95
CA VAL A 121 5.61 12.56 -19.79
C VAL A 121 5.73 11.28 -18.97
N ASP A 122 6.30 10.24 -19.57
CA ASP A 122 6.47 8.91 -18.98
C ASP A 122 7.91 8.71 -18.53
N ASN A 123 8.10 8.39 -17.25
CA ASN A 123 9.42 8.14 -16.67
C ASN A 123 9.85 6.66 -16.79
N ASN A 124 9.04 5.80 -17.40
CA ASN A 124 9.27 4.35 -17.55
C ASN A 124 9.48 3.59 -16.23
N GLU A 125 9.26 4.20 -15.06
CA GLU A 125 9.44 3.53 -13.76
C GLU A 125 8.28 2.59 -13.46
N ASP A 126 7.06 2.98 -13.84
CA ASP A 126 5.84 2.19 -13.58
C ASP A 126 4.83 2.35 -14.73
N SER A 127 5.11 1.66 -15.84
CA SER A 127 4.25 1.65 -17.05
C SER A 127 2.77 1.36 -16.75
N SER A 128 2.50 0.59 -15.68
CA SER A 128 1.14 0.24 -15.27
C SER A 128 0.32 1.46 -14.84
N ILE A 129 0.96 2.47 -14.24
CA ILE A 129 0.29 3.70 -13.81
C ILE A 129 0.00 4.60 -15.00
N THR A 130 0.93 4.71 -15.95
CA THR A 130 0.74 5.49 -17.19
C THR A 130 -0.41 4.93 -18.01
N ASP A 131 -0.50 3.60 -18.15
CA ASP A 131 -1.62 2.95 -18.85
C ASP A 131 -2.97 3.23 -18.18
N LYS A 132 -3.04 3.07 -16.84
CA LYS A 132 -4.24 3.40 -16.05
C LYS A 132 -4.62 4.87 -16.20
N PHE A 133 -3.64 5.77 -16.20
CA PHE A 133 -3.88 7.21 -16.39
C PHE A 133 -4.45 7.51 -17.78
N ILE A 134 -3.87 6.93 -18.84
CA ILE A 134 -4.36 7.06 -20.22
C ILE A 134 -5.80 6.57 -20.34
N GLU A 135 -6.13 5.45 -19.72
CA GLU A 135 -7.49 4.91 -19.71
C GLU A 135 -8.47 5.91 -19.06
N ILE A 136 -8.15 6.44 -17.87
CA ILE A 136 -9.01 7.40 -17.17
C ILE A 136 -9.17 8.69 -17.98
N ILE A 137 -8.09 9.23 -18.56
CA ILE A 137 -8.11 10.44 -19.39
C ILE A 137 -9.02 10.25 -20.61
N ARG A 138 -8.95 9.09 -21.27
CA ARG A 138 -9.81 8.76 -22.41
C ARG A 138 -11.27 8.65 -22.00
N GLN A 139 -11.57 8.04 -20.85
CA GLN A 139 -12.92 7.97 -20.29
C GLN A 139 -13.51 9.36 -20.00
N LEU A 140 -12.66 10.34 -19.69
CA LEU A 140 -13.05 11.72 -19.44
C LEU A 140 -13.11 12.59 -20.71
N ASN A 141 -12.99 12.00 -21.90
CA ASN A 141 -13.00 12.68 -23.21
C ASN A 141 -11.92 13.75 -23.38
N ILE A 142 -10.75 13.54 -22.77
CA ILE A 142 -9.58 14.38 -22.95
C ILE A 142 -8.69 13.75 -24.04
N SER A 143 -8.26 14.57 -24.99
CA SER A 143 -7.35 14.20 -26.07
C SER A 143 -5.91 14.18 -25.57
N ILE A 144 -5.16 13.17 -26.02
CA ILE A 144 -3.72 13.05 -25.75
C ILE A 144 -2.99 13.47 -27.01
N SER A 145 -2.15 14.50 -26.90
CA SER A 145 -1.29 15.01 -27.98
C SER A 145 -0.17 14.03 -28.28
N GLU A 146 0.58 13.68 -27.24
CA GLU A 146 1.79 12.88 -27.31
C GLU A 146 2.08 12.24 -25.96
N ILE A 147 2.84 11.15 -25.99
CA ILE A 147 3.43 10.49 -24.84
C ILE A 147 4.93 10.52 -25.05
N ILE A 148 5.65 11.23 -24.20
CA ILE A 148 7.08 11.52 -24.33
C ILE A 148 7.82 10.82 -23.20
N SER A 149 8.90 10.11 -23.52
CA SER A 149 9.79 9.59 -22.47
C SER A 149 10.49 10.75 -21.74
N VAL A 150 10.70 10.64 -20.43
CA VAL A 150 11.51 11.60 -19.65
C VAL A 150 12.90 11.79 -20.26
N ASP A 151 13.49 10.74 -20.84
CA ASP A 151 14.81 10.79 -21.47
C ASP A 151 14.82 11.50 -22.84
N HIS A 152 13.68 12.04 -23.28
CA HIS A 152 13.58 12.69 -24.59
C HIS A 152 14.40 13.99 -24.59
N PRO A 153 15.23 14.25 -25.62
CA PRO A 153 16.17 15.38 -25.66
C PRO A 153 15.51 16.77 -25.63
N ASN A 154 14.19 16.85 -25.79
CA ASN A 154 13.42 18.09 -25.75
C ASN A 154 12.86 18.41 -24.35
N ILE A 155 13.02 17.53 -23.36
CA ILE A 155 12.62 17.78 -21.97
C ILE A 155 13.86 18.31 -21.24
N ILE A 156 13.93 19.64 -21.06
CA ILE A 156 15.01 20.33 -20.35
C ILE A 156 14.48 20.71 -18.97
N TYR A 157 15.11 20.19 -17.91
CA TYR A 157 14.81 20.51 -16.50
C TYR A 157 15.28 21.91 -16.09
#